data_AF-A0A7D8V2V5-F1
#
_entry.id   AF-A0A7D8V2V5-F1
#
_cell.length_a   1.000
_cell.length_b   1.000
_cell.length_c   1.000
_cell.angle_alpha   90.00
_cell.angle_beta   90.00
_cell.angle_gamma   90.00
#
_symmetry.space_group_name_H-M   'P 1'
#
loop_
_entity.id
_entity.type
_entity.pdbx_description
1 polymer ?
#
loop_
_entity_poly.entity_id
_entity_poly.type
_entity_poly.pdbx_seq_one_letter_code
_entity_poly.pdbx_strand_id
1 'polypeptide(L)'
;MSSAFRSLGARAVPLTTAVAVTFAAYTVHAHAGTKWAARADDTPYELVANQPLRVPRVNFAGVPSTITPLVWGNNEFQTLLPDIDKRVLKGPTFATHLGATPLRDLMIQEKYGAAIDARGDLWMWGAGHDPSGSVNRSLRGKKLTTIAAGPGKVFVLSKDGRLFVVSADRAFQDRGKAPRNWWKKLTTRDPLVDFVQLKAAGGFNWGESWEQIAVGRHHLLAVTNKGRTFSLPLSNAANTHRQLGTKQVFEPVPDNAVKAIAESPDLPPESDPRFATQLTEIPALSGLRIAQVAASDRSSFVRTPDGRVLGFGANDFGQIGLGQYATVATVPTPVEIQLSKAYASGTAVTCTGVTAGAQSTLFTVERVDGKTGATLVDVLSCGNGQSGTLGNGLWSSAMFAPQKVKNVSGLQEYSEKTQSITALGVYKLSIAPSPNTHAYAAIDSVQNADAKGVQAGLFGRDVMEWGGNADYQLGNGKRSSLAVPAYLESPLPRAADKVEEKPDGEAVARLSLHQNTADAYDLEGNLIKRGVRAEETIVAGYSCSVLYNKIVS
;
A
#
# COMPACT_ATOMS: atom_id res chain seq x y z
N MET A 1 73.96 23.39 -37.94
CA MET A 1 72.81 24.18 -37.45
C MET A 1 71.74 23.21 -36.98
N SER A 2 71.49 23.19 -35.68
CA SER A 2 70.64 22.24 -34.96
C SER A 2 69.15 22.49 -35.28
N SER A 3 68.44 21.47 -35.75
CA SER A 3 66.99 21.49 -35.97
C SER A 3 66.33 20.68 -34.84
N ALA A 4 65.78 21.40 -33.86
CA ALA A 4 65.10 20.83 -32.71
C ALA A 4 63.69 20.34 -33.09
N PHE A 5 63.45 19.05 -32.88
CA PHE A 5 62.10 18.48 -32.79
C PHE A 5 61.40 19.06 -31.54
N ARG A 6 60.29 19.79 -31.72
CA ARG A 6 59.37 20.11 -30.62
C ARG A 6 58.24 19.09 -30.62
N SER A 7 58.23 18.25 -29.59
CA SER A 7 57.10 17.39 -29.24
C SER A 7 55.91 18.24 -28.81
N LEU A 8 54.76 18.09 -29.47
CA LEU A 8 53.48 18.51 -28.92
C LEU A 8 53.03 17.45 -27.91
N GLY A 9 53.26 17.72 -26.63
CA GLY A 9 52.76 16.90 -25.54
C GLY A 9 51.23 16.97 -25.49
N ALA A 10 50.58 15.83 -25.74
CA ALA A 10 49.17 15.65 -25.41
C ALA A 10 49.03 15.72 -23.88
N ARG A 11 48.43 16.80 -23.37
CA ARG A 11 47.99 16.85 -21.97
C ARG A 11 46.76 15.94 -21.84
N ALA A 12 46.95 14.77 -21.26
CA ALA A 12 45.86 13.98 -20.71
C ALA A 12 45.16 14.80 -19.61
N VAL A 13 43.93 15.22 -19.86
CA VAL A 13 43.05 15.75 -18.81
C VAL A 13 42.56 14.55 -18.01
N PRO A 14 42.67 14.54 -16.67
CA PRO A 14 42.23 13.40 -15.88
C PRO A 14 40.71 13.26 -16.02
N LEU A 15 40.26 12.02 -16.29
CA LEU A 15 38.87 11.60 -16.47
C LEU A 15 38.00 11.74 -15.19
N THR A 16 38.46 12.48 -14.19
CA THR A 16 37.79 12.69 -12.90
C THR A 16 36.86 13.91 -12.92
N THR A 17 37.09 14.89 -13.79
CA THR A 17 36.22 16.08 -13.89
C THR A 17 34.94 15.83 -14.70
N ALA A 18 34.96 14.94 -15.69
CA ALA A 18 33.76 14.62 -16.49
C ALA A 18 32.72 13.81 -15.69
N VAL A 19 33.15 12.89 -14.82
CA VAL A 19 32.24 12.12 -13.95
C VAL A 19 31.70 13.02 -12.83
N ALA A 20 32.51 13.89 -12.23
CA ALA A 20 32.05 14.80 -11.19
C ALA A 20 31.08 15.87 -11.72
N VAL A 21 31.29 16.39 -12.95
CA VAL A 21 30.36 17.35 -13.57
C VAL A 21 29.09 16.66 -14.04
N THR A 22 29.13 15.40 -14.47
CA THR A 22 27.91 14.66 -14.83
C THR A 22 27.13 14.22 -13.59
N PHE A 23 27.81 13.84 -12.50
CA PHE A 23 27.17 13.52 -11.23
C PHE A 23 26.64 14.78 -10.55
N ALA A 24 27.35 15.90 -10.59
CA ALA A 24 26.87 17.19 -10.07
C ALA A 24 25.78 17.79 -10.95
N ALA A 25 25.84 17.64 -12.29
CA ALA A 25 24.76 18.05 -13.18
C ALA A 25 23.54 17.14 -13.03
N TYR A 26 23.70 15.84 -12.75
CA TYR A 26 22.59 14.93 -12.48
C TYR A 26 22.02 15.09 -11.07
N THR A 27 22.84 15.37 -10.05
CA THR A 27 22.32 15.73 -8.71
C THR A 27 21.73 17.13 -8.71
N VAL A 28 22.24 18.09 -9.49
CA VAL A 28 21.59 19.39 -9.72
C VAL A 28 20.37 19.23 -10.64
N HIS A 29 20.31 18.27 -11.57
CA HIS A 29 19.08 18.00 -12.33
C HIS A 29 18.05 17.22 -11.48
N ALA A 30 18.49 16.36 -10.56
CA ALA A 30 17.65 15.63 -9.62
C ALA A 30 17.25 16.47 -8.38
N HIS A 31 17.99 17.52 -8.03
CA HIS A 31 17.63 18.47 -6.95
C HIS A 31 17.04 19.78 -7.45
N ALA A 32 17.45 20.30 -8.62
CA ALA A 32 16.91 21.52 -9.22
C ALA A 32 15.83 21.25 -10.28
N GLY A 33 15.78 20.04 -10.86
CA GLY A 33 14.66 19.56 -11.70
C GLY A 33 13.52 18.91 -10.91
N THR A 34 13.65 18.76 -9.59
CA THR A 34 12.54 18.49 -8.66
C THR A 34 12.08 19.77 -7.94
N LYS A 35 12.10 20.91 -8.63
CA LYS A 35 10.87 21.68 -8.60
C LYS A 35 9.90 20.90 -9.47
N TRP A 36 9.20 19.93 -8.85
CA TRP A 36 7.91 19.51 -9.39
C TRP A 36 7.24 20.81 -9.83
N ALA A 37 6.85 20.92 -11.11
CA ALA A 37 5.88 21.93 -11.50
C ALA A 37 4.86 21.94 -10.36
N ALA A 38 4.68 23.10 -9.70
CA ALA A 38 3.76 23.26 -8.56
C ALA A 38 2.59 22.33 -8.84
N ARG A 39 2.40 21.31 -7.98
CA ARG A 39 1.53 20.21 -8.32
C ARG A 39 0.22 20.86 -8.77
N ALA A 40 -0.41 20.41 -9.85
CA ALA A 40 -1.71 20.97 -10.20
C ALA A 40 -2.77 20.73 -9.09
N ASP A 41 -2.42 19.91 -8.08
CA ASP A 41 -3.15 19.65 -6.84
C ASP A 41 -2.66 20.49 -5.61
N ASP A 42 -1.63 21.32 -5.76
CA ASP A 42 -1.17 22.28 -4.77
C ASP A 42 -2.06 23.54 -4.85
N THR A 43 -3.32 23.43 -4.45
CA THR A 43 -3.87 24.58 -3.70
C THR A 43 -2.96 24.73 -2.48
N PRO A 44 -2.31 25.88 -2.26
CA PRO A 44 -1.49 26.08 -1.07
C PRO A 44 -2.36 25.77 0.15
N TYR A 45 -2.05 24.68 0.85
CA TYR A 45 -2.60 24.48 2.18
C TYR A 45 -1.88 25.48 3.07
N GLU A 46 -2.43 26.68 3.20
CA GLU A 46 -2.08 27.53 4.31
C GLU A 46 -2.51 26.80 5.58
N LEU A 47 -1.53 26.30 6.34
CA LEU A 47 -1.73 25.96 7.74
C LEU A 47 -2.36 27.19 8.39
N VAL A 48 -3.68 27.17 8.63
CA VAL A 48 -4.38 28.25 9.32
C VAL A 48 -3.85 28.27 10.75
N ALA A 49 -2.76 29.03 10.96
CA ALA A 49 -2.00 29.05 12.20
C ALA A 49 -2.75 29.70 13.38
N ASN A 50 -3.98 30.19 13.17
CA ASN A 50 -4.65 31.10 14.11
C ASN A 50 -6.08 30.71 14.52
N GLN A 51 -6.50 29.45 14.37
CA GLN A 51 -7.69 29.00 15.11
C GLN A 51 -7.28 28.42 16.46
N PRO A 52 -7.84 28.91 17.59
CA PRO A 52 -7.62 28.25 18.87
C PRO A 52 -8.12 26.81 18.74
N LEU A 53 -7.20 25.86 18.81
CA LEU A 53 -7.47 24.44 18.76
C LEU A 53 -8.55 24.12 19.80
N ARG A 54 -9.80 23.93 19.37
CA ARG A 54 -10.75 23.14 20.14
C ARG A 54 -10.28 21.71 20.00
N VAL A 55 -9.29 21.32 20.81
CA VAL A 55 -8.92 19.93 21.02
C VAL A 55 -10.18 19.24 21.51
N PRO A 56 -10.84 18.39 20.70
CA PRO A 56 -11.91 17.56 21.24
C PRO A 56 -11.26 16.75 22.35
N ARG A 57 -11.87 16.73 23.54
CA ARG A 57 -11.45 15.81 24.60
C ARG A 57 -11.70 14.38 24.10
N VAL A 58 -10.72 13.81 23.40
CA VAL A 58 -10.64 12.38 23.18
C VAL A 58 -10.27 11.80 24.53
N ASN A 59 -11.24 11.18 25.19
CA ASN A 59 -11.08 10.51 26.49
C ASN A 59 -10.30 9.19 26.33
N PHE A 60 -9.14 9.22 25.66
CA PHE A 60 -8.19 8.09 25.62
C PHE A 60 -6.76 8.59 25.71
N ALA A 61 -6.43 9.26 26.82
CA ALA A 61 -5.13 9.05 27.45
C ALA A 61 -5.13 7.68 28.16
N GLY A 62 -5.48 6.63 27.42
CA GLY A 62 -5.44 5.26 27.93
C GLY A 62 -3.99 4.79 28.02
N VAL A 63 -3.66 4.05 29.07
CA VAL A 63 -2.37 3.36 29.17
C VAL A 63 -2.22 2.45 27.94
N PRO A 64 -1.13 2.58 27.15
CA PRO A 64 -0.90 1.70 26.01
C PRO A 64 -0.96 0.23 26.41
N SER A 65 -1.48 -0.60 25.52
CA SER A 65 -1.51 -2.05 25.68
C SER A 65 -0.91 -2.73 24.46
N THR A 66 -0.69 -4.04 24.53
CA THR A 66 -0.17 -4.82 23.39
C THR A 66 -1.08 -4.82 22.17
N ILE A 67 -2.36 -4.42 22.32
CA ILE A 67 -3.30 -4.30 21.21
C ILE A 67 -3.42 -2.88 20.64
N THR A 68 -2.78 -1.89 21.28
CA THR A 68 -2.74 -0.51 20.80
C THR A 68 -1.88 -0.44 19.54
N PRO A 69 -2.34 0.19 18.43
CA PRO A 69 -1.54 0.29 17.23
C PRO A 69 -0.20 1.01 17.48
N LEU A 70 0.86 0.51 16.85
CA LEU A 70 2.17 1.16 16.79
C LEU A 70 2.36 1.78 15.41
N VAL A 71 2.86 3.00 15.38
CA VAL A 71 3.07 3.79 14.16
C VAL A 71 4.45 4.42 14.14
N TRP A 72 5.03 4.57 12.95
CA TRP A 72 6.29 5.28 12.75
C TRP A 72 6.40 5.81 11.31
N GLY A 73 7.32 6.75 11.07
CA GLY A 73 7.52 7.38 9.78
C GLY A 73 7.07 8.85 9.71
N ASN A 74 6.66 9.29 8.51
CA ASN A 74 6.19 10.66 8.27
C ASN A 74 4.85 10.95 8.98
N ASN A 75 4.76 12.07 9.69
CA ASN A 75 3.56 12.57 10.36
C ASN A 75 3.27 14.06 10.04
N GLU A 76 3.73 14.56 8.90
CA GLU A 76 3.54 15.95 8.46
C GLU A 76 2.06 16.35 8.43
N PHE A 77 1.18 15.42 8.05
CA PHE A 77 -0.27 15.62 8.00
C PHE A 77 -1.00 15.02 9.20
N GLN A 78 -0.32 14.80 10.33
CA GLN A 78 -0.93 14.28 11.57
C GLN A 78 -1.66 12.94 11.36
N THR A 79 -1.16 12.11 10.45
CA THR A 79 -1.74 10.81 10.09
C THR A 79 -1.30 9.68 11.02
N LEU A 80 -0.22 9.87 11.77
CA LEU A 80 0.29 8.92 12.78
C LEU A 80 -0.03 9.38 14.20
N LEU A 81 0.10 10.67 14.50
CA LEU A 81 -0.28 11.26 15.79
C LEU A 81 -0.90 12.65 15.55
N PRO A 82 -1.94 13.03 16.31
CA PRO A 82 -2.53 14.37 16.28
C PRO A 82 -1.65 15.37 17.05
N ASP A 83 -0.40 15.50 16.62
CA ASP A 83 0.64 16.32 17.25
C ASP A 83 1.44 17.01 16.15
N ILE A 84 1.18 18.30 15.96
CA ILE A 84 1.78 19.13 14.89
C ILE A 84 3.29 19.32 15.06
N ASP A 85 3.80 19.21 16.30
CA ASP A 85 5.21 19.38 16.60
C ASP A 85 5.99 18.10 16.26
N LYS A 86 5.32 16.94 16.24
CA LYS A 86 5.90 15.65 15.85
C LYS A 86 5.69 15.36 14.38
N ARG A 87 6.41 16.07 13.51
CA ARG A 87 6.34 15.86 12.05
C ARG A 87 6.87 14.50 11.57
N VAL A 88 7.69 13.82 12.36
CA VAL A 88 8.28 12.51 12.03
C VAL A 88 8.45 11.67 13.29
N LEU A 89 8.16 10.38 13.20
CA LEU A 89 8.36 9.39 14.26
C LEU A 89 9.49 8.44 13.85
N LYS A 90 10.64 8.55 14.51
CA LYS A 90 11.86 7.83 14.14
C LYS A 90 11.80 6.32 14.41
N GLY A 91 10.86 5.90 15.25
CA GLY A 91 10.66 4.50 15.62
C GLY A 91 9.25 4.27 16.16
N PRO A 92 8.91 2.99 16.42
CA PRO A 92 7.59 2.56 16.82
C PRO A 92 7.05 3.35 18.02
N THR A 93 5.89 3.97 17.82
CA THR A 93 5.23 4.82 18.83
C THR A 93 3.78 4.43 18.95
N PHE A 94 3.24 4.36 20.17
CA PHE A 94 1.83 4.01 20.37
C PHE A 94 0.88 5.11 19.86
N ALA A 95 -0.01 4.74 18.95
CA ALA A 95 -1.11 5.57 18.46
C ALA A 95 -2.31 5.49 19.42
N THR A 96 -2.16 6.02 20.64
CA THR A 96 -3.19 5.95 21.70
C THR A 96 -4.54 6.59 21.31
N HIS A 97 -4.51 7.59 20.41
CA HIS A 97 -5.71 8.21 19.84
C HIS A 97 -6.60 7.23 19.05
N LEU A 98 -6.08 6.07 18.62
CA LEU A 98 -6.85 4.98 17.99
C LEU A 98 -7.33 3.93 18.99
N GLY A 99 -7.02 4.08 20.28
CA GLY A 99 -7.44 3.17 21.33
C GLY A 99 -6.75 1.80 21.31
N ALA A 100 -7.01 1.03 22.36
CA ALA A 100 -6.58 -0.36 22.50
C ALA A 100 -7.70 -1.29 22.00
N THR A 101 -7.81 -1.45 20.68
CA THR A 101 -8.88 -2.28 20.09
C THR A 101 -8.42 -2.94 18.79
N PRO A 102 -8.84 -4.20 18.51
CA PRO A 102 -8.68 -4.76 17.19
C PRO A 102 -9.60 -4.06 16.18
N LEU A 103 -9.13 -3.97 14.93
CA LEU A 103 -9.78 -3.26 13.81
C LEU A 103 -9.98 -4.22 12.64
N ARG A 104 -11.03 -4.05 11.83
CA ARG A 104 -11.23 -4.85 10.61
C ARG A 104 -10.22 -4.51 9.52
N ASP A 105 -9.89 -3.23 9.41
CA ASP A 105 -8.90 -2.74 8.48
C ASP A 105 -8.38 -1.38 8.94
N LEU A 106 -7.14 -1.05 8.59
CA LEU A 106 -6.50 0.23 8.86
C LEU A 106 -5.52 0.54 7.74
N MET A 107 -5.58 1.78 7.23
CA MET A 107 -4.71 2.28 6.17
C MET A 107 -4.28 3.72 6.49
N ILE A 108 -3.05 4.06 6.11
CA ILE A 108 -2.52 5.43 6.20
C ILE A 108 -2.17 5.92 4.78
N GLN A 109 -2.82 7.01 4.37
CA GLN A 109 -2.56 7.73 3.13
C GLN A 109 -1.79 9.04 3.43
N GLU A 110 -1.23 9.69 2.40
CA GLU A 110 -0.40 10.91 2.54
C GLU A 110 -1.01 11.94 3.51
N LYS A 111 -2.29 12.27 3.34
CA LYS A 111 -2.93 13.37 4.08
C LYS A 111 -3.98 12.93 5.10
N TYR A 112 -4.35 11.65 5.13
CA TYR A 112 -5.37 11.14 6.04
C TYR A 112 -5.13 9.67 6.43
N GLY A 113 -5.60 9.27 7.59
CA GLY A 113 -5.72 7.87 7.99
C GLY A 113 -7.17 7.41 7.98
N ALA A 114 -7.40 6.11 7.79
CA ALA A 114 -8.71 5.51 7.86
C ALA A 114 -8.68 4.14 8.53
N ALA A 115 -9.72 3.82 9.30
CA ALA A 115 -9.87 2.53 9.97
C ALA A 115 -11.33 2.07 9.98
N ILE A 116 -11.55 0.75 9.95
CA ILE A 116 -12.86 0.14 10.14
C ILE A 116 -12.88 -0.58 11.49
N ASP A 117 -13.84 -0.23 12.34
CA ASP A 117 -14.00 -0.88 13.65
C ASP A 117 -14.68 -2.26 13.54
N ALA A 118 -14.81 -2.98 14.66
CA ALA A 118 -15.45 -4.29 14.69
C ALA A 118 -16.93 -4.30 14.24
N ARG A 119 -17.64 -3.17 14.34
CA ARG A 119 -19.03 -3.02 13.86
C ARG A 119 -19.10 -2.86 12.34
N GLY A 120 -17.99 -2.48 11.71
CA GLY A 120 -17.95 -2.15 10.29
C GLY A 120 -18.33 -0.69 10.03
N ASP A 121 -18.04 0.21 10.97
CA ASP A 121 -18.13 1.66 10.79
C ASP A 121 -16.73 2.22 10.44
N LEU A 122 -16.69 3.19 9.52
CA LEU A 122 -15.49 3.87 9.04
C LEU A 122 -15.15 5.06 9.95
N TRP A 123 -13.87 5.16 10.28
CA TRP A 123 -13.25 6.25 11.03
C TRP A 123 -12.13 6.87 10.21
N MET A 124 -11.98 8.19 10.31
CA MET A 124 -10.99 8.96 9.54
C MET A 124 -10.34 10.04 10.41
N TRP A 125 -9.10 10.40 10.08
CA TRP A 125 -8.30 11.41 10.79
C TRP A 125 -7.18 11.96 9.91
N GLY A 126 -6.38 12.88 10.44
CA GLY A 126 -5.29 13.56 9.73
C GLY A 126 -5.74 14.86 9.09
N ALA A 127 -4.78 15.74 8.79
CA ALA A 127 -5.00 17.12 8.37
C ALA A 127 -5.77 17.25 7.04
N GLY A 128 -5.67 16.27 6.15
CA GLY A 128 -6.46 16.20 4.92
C GLY A 128 -7.90 15.75 5.12
N HIS A 129 -8.24 15.18 6.28
CA HIS A 129 -9.62 14.89 6.67
C HIS A 129 -10.19 16.04 7.51
N ASP A 130 -9.50 16.38 8.58
CA ASP A 130 -9.83 17.45 9.50
C ASP A 130 -8.53 18.18 9.88
N PRO A 131 -8.44 19.52 9.70
CA PRO A 131 -7.24 20.29 10.00
C PRO A 131 -6.67 20.08 11.42
N SER A 132 -7.52 19.71 12.38
CA SER A 132 -7.10 19.40 13.76
C SER A 132 -6.38 18.05 13.92
N GLY A 133 -6.36 17.21 12.89
CA GLY A 133 -5.89 15.83 12.96
C GLY A 133 -6.80 14.90 13.77
N SER A 134 -7.95 15.38 14.24
CA SER A 134 -8.82 14.61 15.14
C SER A 134 -9.45 13.38 14.46
N VAL A 135 -9.64 12.33 15.26
CA VAL A 135 -10.32 11.10 14.84
C VAL A 135 -11.83 11.31 14.89
N ASN A 136 -12.49 11.03 13.78
CA ASN A 136 -13.94 11.20 13.65
C ASN A 136 -14.59 10.01 12.95
N ARG A 137 -15.83 9.72 13.34
CA ARG A 137 -16.64 8.71 12.68
C ARG A 137 -17.17 9.27 11.36
N SER A 138 -16.92 8.56 10.26
CA SER A 138 -17.40 8.89 8.92
C SER A 138 -18.61 8.02 8.55
N LEU A 139 -18.45 7.08 7.62
CA LEU A 139 -19.52 6.21 7.13
C LEU A 139 -19.86 5.08 8.11
N ARG A 140 -21.14 4.98 8.53
CA ARG A 140 -21.62 3.94 9.45
C ARG A 140 -22.78 3.13 8.90
N GLY A 141 -23.03 1.98 9.51
CA GLY A 141 -24.20 1.14 9.20
C GLY A 141 -24.12 0.42 7.84
N LYS A 142 -22.92 0.37 7.24
CA LYS A 142 -22.68 -0.32 5.96
C LYS A 142 -21.94 -1.65 6.10
N LYS A 143 -21.63 -2.09 7.33
CA LYS A 143 -20.96 -3.37 7.61
C LYS A 143 -19.67 -3.51 6.81
N LEU A 144 -18.84 -2.46 6.86
CA LEU A 144 -17.61 -2.34 6.09
C LEU A 144 -16.58 -3.38 6.53
N THR A 145 -15.75 -3.84 5.60
CA THR A 145 -14.70 -4.85 5.83
C THR A 145 -13.34 -4.48 5.27
N THR A 146 -13.29 -3.67 4.21
CA THR A 146 -12.03 -3.38 3.50
C THR A 146 -11.96 -1.91 3.11
N ILE A 147 -10.79 -1.31 3.28
CA ILE A 147 -10.44 0.04 2.82
C ILE A 147 -9.51 -0.06 1.61
N ALA A 148 -9.76 0.75 0.60
CA ALA A 148 -8.76 1.11 -0.41
C ALA A 148 -8.67 2.64 -0.49
N ALA A 149 -7.52 3.18 -0.10
CA ALA A 149 -7.30 4.63 0.03
C ALA A 149 -6.86 5.24 -1.31
N GLY A 150 -7.62 6.23 -1.82
CA GLY A 150 -7.20 7.08 -2.93
C GLY A 150 -6.58 8.40 -2.43
N PRO A 151 -6.07 9.27 -3.31
CA PRO A 151 -5.39 10.51 -2.89
C PRO A 151 -6.28 11.47 -2.07
N GLY A 152 -7.54 11.65 -2.46
CA GLY A 152 -8.47 12.59 -1.82
C GLY A 152 -9.81 11.97 -1.40
N LYS A 153 -9.98 10.66 -1.57
CA LYS A 153 -11.23 9.94 -1.25
C LYS A 153 -10.95 8.49 -0.89
N VAL A 154 -11.87 7.89 -0.14
CA VAL A 154 -11.73 6.53 0.41
C VAL A 154 -12.78 5.63 -0.20
N PHE A 155 -12.36 4.46 -0.68
CA PHE A 155 -13.23 3.41 -1.17
C PHE A 155 -13.36 2.33 -0.10
N VAL A 156 -14.58 1.90 0.16
CA VAL A 156 -14.84 0.88 1.19
C VAL A 156 -15.79 -0.19 0.66
N LEU A 157 -15.39 -1.45 0.88
CA LEU A 157 -16.19 -2.63 0.55
C LEU A 157 -16.93 -3.10 1.79
N SER A 158 -18.22 -3.41 1.64
CA SER A 158 -19.01 -4.03 2.70
C SER A 158 -18.98 -5.55 2.64
N LYS A 159 -19.31 -6.18 3.77
CA LYS A 159 -19.43 -7.64 3.90
C LYS A 159 -20.40 -8.27 2.88
N ASP A 160 -21.39 -7.52 2.41
CA ASP A 160 -22.38 -7.97 1.42
C ASP A 160 -22.03 -7.58 -0.02
N GLY A 161 -20.78 -7.19 -0.30
CA GLY A 161 -20.29 -6.95 -1.65
C GLY A 161 -20.80 -5.66 -2.30
N ARG A 162 -21.09 -4.64 -1.50
CA ARG A 162 -21.40 -3.27 -1.97
C ARG A 162 -20.17 -2.38 -1.80
N LEU A 163 -19.95 -1.52 -2.79
CA LEU A 163 -18.81 -0.61 -2.85
C LEU A 163 -19.31 0.82 -2.62
N PHE A 164 -18.67 1.53 -1.69
CA PHE A 164 -18.97 2.93 -1.39
C PHE A 164 -17.72 3.79 -1.52
N VAL A 165 -17.92 5.06 -1.81
CA VAL A 165 -16.87 6.08 -1.78
C VAL A 165 -17.31 7.27 -0.92
N VAL A 166 -16.37 7.78 -0.14
CA VAL A 166 -16.52 9.02 0.65
C VAL A 166 -15.35 9.95 0.34
N SER A 167 -15.60 11.26 0.30
CA SER A 167 -14.52 12.26 0.23
C SER A 167 -13.62 12.12 1.45
N ALA A 168 -12.32 12.41 1.34
CA ALA A 168 -11.48 12.54 2.52
C ALA A 168 -11.84 13.79 3.33
N ASP A 169 -12.35 14.85 2.70
CA ASP A 169 -12.68 16.13 3.35
C ASP A 169 -13.92 16.01 4.26
N ARG A 170 -13.72 16.25 5.57
CA ARG A 170 -14.81 16.25 6.56
C ARG A 170 -15.84 17.35 6.32
N ALA A 171 -15.40 18.57 6.00
CA ALA A 171 -16.30 19.70 5.78
C ALA A 171 -17.25 19.41 4.62
N PHE A 172 -16.76 18.75 3.57
CA PHE A 172 -17.59 18.27 2.47
C PHE A 172 -18.55 17.16 2.93
N GLN A 173 -18.04 16.14 3.64
CA GLN A 173 -18.86 15.06 4.20
C GLN A 173 -20.03 15.58 5.04
N ASP A 174 -19.81 16.63 5.84
CA ASP A 174 -20.79 17.21 6.75
C ASP A 174 -21.88 18.05 6.04
N ARG A 175 -21.61 18.58 4.83
CA ARG A 175 -22.59 19.35 4.04
C ARG A 175 -23.70 18.47 3.47
N GLY A 176 -23.38 17.25 3.04
CA GLY A 176 -24.35 16.32 2.44
C GLY A 176 -25.22 15.54 3.43
N LYS A 177 -25.36 16.02 4.68
CA LYS A 177 -26.24 15.40 5.68
C LYS A 177 -27.70 15.43 5.20
N ALA A 178 -28.24 14.28 4.80
CA ALA A 178 -29.67 14.16 4.55
C ALA A 178 -30.46 14.51 5.83
N PRO A 179 -31.50 15.37 5.76
CA PRO A 179 -32.29 15.75 6.93
C PRO A 179 -32.96 14.50 7.54
N ARG A 180 -32.84 14.35 8.86
CA ARG A 180 -33.41 13.21 9.59
C ARG A 180 -34.74 13.54 10.22
N ASN A 181 -35.75 12.71 9.93
CA ASN A 181 -36.98 12.71 10.72
C ASN A 181 -36.73 12.09 12.12
N TRP A 182 -37.62 12.41 13.07
CA TRP A 182 -37.41 12.05 14.48
C TRP A 182 -37.43 10.52 14.72
N TRP A 183 -38.29 9.78 14.01
CA TRP A 183 -38.39 8.32 14.12
C TRP A 183 -37.10 7.60 13.66
N LYS A 184 -36.46 8.08 12.60
CA LYS A 184 -35.17 7.53 12.12
C LYS A 184 -34.03 7.79 13.09
N LYS A 185 -34.05 8.90 13.86
CA LYS A 185 -33.05 9.17 14.90
C LYS A 185 -33.05 8.11 16.01
N LEU A 186 -34.19 7.51 16.31
CA LEU A 186 -34.36 6.52 17.38
C LEU A 186 -34.14 5.07 16.92
N THR A 187 -34.29 4.78 15.64
CA THR A 187 -34.40 3.40 15.13
C THR A 187 -33.30 2.98 14.15
N THR A 188 -32.53 3.92 13.58
CA THR A 188 -31.60 3.60 12.47
C THR A 188 -30.17 4.09 12.70
N ARG A 189 -29.18 3.29 12.29
CA ARG A 189 -27.76 3.68 12.19
C ARG A 189 -27.46 4.30 10.82
N ASP A 190 -28.31 5.19 10.34
CA ASP A 190 -28.15 5.81 9.03
C ASP A 190 -26.79 6.52 8.93
N PRO A 191 -26.18 6.58 7.72
CA PRO A 191 -24.98 7.36 7.47
C PRO A 191 -25.12 8.80 7.98
N LEU A 192 -24.04 9.33 8.55
CA LEU A 192 -23.96 10.68 9.09
C LEU A 192 -23.27 11.68 8.14
N VAL A 193 -22.81 11.18 7.00
CA VAL A 193 -21.93 11.86 6.07
C VAL A 193 -22.41 11.64 4.65
N ASP A 194 -21.99 12.51 3.75
CA ASP A 194 -22.15 12.31 2.32
C ASP A 194 -21.34 11.10 1.82
N PHE A 195 -21.94 10.29 0.95
CA PHE A 195 -21.30 9.12 0.36
C PHE A 195 -21.99 8.75 -0.96
N VAL A 196 -21.27 8.04 -1.82
CA VAL A 196 -21.83 7.48 -3.06
C VAL A 196 -21.67 5.96 -3.02
N GLN A 197 -22.74 5.23 -3.37
CA GLN A 197 -22.63 3.80 -3.66
C GLN A 197 -22.28 3.62 -5.12
N LEU A 198 -21.14 2.97 -5.38
CA LEU A 198 -20.65 2.73 -6.73
C LEU A 198 -21.33 1.51 -7.35
N LYS A 199 -21.62 1.60 -8.64
CA LYS A 199 -22.37 0.58 -9.40
C LYS A 199 -21.54 0.04 -10.56
N ALA A 200 -21.78 -1.20 -10.97
CA ALA A 200 -21.28 -1.70 -12.23
C ALA A 200 -22.09 -1.09 -13.38
N ALA A 201 -21.41 -0.54 -14.39
CA ALA A 201 -22.03 -0.14 -15.64
C ALA A 201 -22.64 -1.39 -16.30
N GLY A 202 -23.88 -1.28 -16.78
CA GLY A 202 -24.64 -2.44 -17.27
C GLY A 202 -25.21 -3.36 -16.18
N GLY A 203 -24.91 -3.09 -14.90
CA GLY A 203 -25.42 -3.86 -13.77
C GLY A 203 -24.69 -5.19 -13.51
N PHE A 204 -25.18 -5.89 -12.50
CA PHE A 204 -24.69 -7.19 -12.08
C PHE A 204 -25.53 -8.32 -12.66
N ASN A 205 -24.88 -9.44 -12.92
CA ASN A 205 -25.55 -10.72 -13.13
C ASN A 205 -26.23 -11.19 -11.83
N TRP A 206 -27.14 -12.15 -11.95
CA TRP A 206 -27.80 -12.70 -10.77
C TRP A 206 -26.79 -13.30 -9.78
N GLY A 207 -26.89 -12.88 -8.50
CA GLY A 207 -25.98 -13.30 -7.43
C GLY A 207 -24.55 -12.75 -7.54
N GLU A 208 -24.32 -11.78 -8.44
CA GLU A 208 -23.03 -11.12 -8.57
C GLU A 208 -22.91 -9.92 -7.62
N SER A 209 -21.73 -9.77 -7.03
CA SER A 209 -21.40 -8.66 -6.12
C SER A 209 -19.91 -8.32 -6.22
N TRP A 210 -19.52 -7.14 -5.74
CA TRP A 210 -18.10 -6.80 -5.61
C TRP A 210 -17.42 -7.74 -4.62
N GLU A 211 -16.21 -8.20 -4.95
CA GLU A 211 -15.41 -9.10 -4.10
C GLU A 211 -14.09 -8.48 -3.68
N GLN A 212 -13.37 -7.83 -4.61
CA GLN A 212 -12.10 -7.18 -4.32
C GLN A 212 -11.96 -5.87 -5.09
N ILE A 213 -11.23 -4.92 -4.49
CA ILE A 213 -10.87 -3.64 -5.08
C ILE A 213 -9.36 -3.39 -4.92
N ALA A 214 -8.79 -2.63 -5.85
CA ALA A 214 -7.42 -2.11 -5.77
C ALA A 214 -7.39 -0.67 -6.30
N VAL A 215 -6.70 0.23 -5.61
CA VAL A 215 -6.64 1.65 -5.94
C VAL A 215 -5.22 2.02 -6.33
N GLY A 216 -5.04 2.54 -7.53
CA GLY A 216 -3.84 3.26 -7.94
C GLY A 216 -4.00 4.76 -7.75
N ARG A 217 -3.05 5.56 -8.24
CA ARG A 217 -3.04 7.01 -8.02
C ARG A 217 -4.27 7.70 -8.62
N HIS A 218 -4.67 7.29 -9.83
CA HIS A 218 -5.75 7.95 -10.59
C HIS A 218 -6.84 6.98 -11.07
N HIS A 219 -6.80 5.72 -10.63
CA HIS A 219 -7.75 4.69 -11.08
C HIS A 219 -8.05 3.70 -9.96
N LEU A 220 -9.20 3.05 -10.04
CA LEU A 220 -9.57 1.90 -9.23
C LEU A 220 -9.87 0.72 -10.13
N LEU A 221 -9.41 -0.47 -9.75
CA LEU A 221 -9.84 -1.75 -10.28
C LEU A 221 -10.76 -2.45 -9.29
N ALA A 222 -11.73 -3.20 -9.81
CA ALA A 222 -12.60 -4.05 -9.02
C ALA A 222 -12.85 -5.37 -9.72
N VAL A 223 -12.98 -6.45 -8.95
CA VAL A 223 -13.41 -7.77 -9.44
C VAL A 223 -14.62 -8.24 -8.63
N THR A 224 -15.54 -8.92 -9.29
CA THR A 224 -16.75 -9.49 -8.68
C THR A 224 -16.53 -10.93 -8.24
N ASN A 225 -17.44 -11.45 -7.40
CA ASN A 225 -17.45 -12.87 -6.99
C ASN A 225 -17.64 -13.89 -8.15
N LYS A 226 -17.91 -13.39 -9.36
CA LYS A 226 -17.97 -14.18 -10.61
C LYS A 226 -16.72 -14.01 -11.48
N GLY A 227 -15.77 -13.18 -11.05
CA GLY A 227 -14.52 -12.92 -11.75
C GLY A 227 -14.59 -11.88 -12.86
N ARG A 228 -15.69 -11.13 -13.00
CA ARG A 228 -15.76 -9.99 -13.94
C ARG A 228 -14.96 -8.82 -13.41
N THR A 229 -14.21 -8.15 -14.28
CA THR A 229 -13.30 -7.07 -13.89
C THR A 229 -13.75 -5.73 -14.44
N PHE A 230 -13.69 -4.71 -13.58
CA PHE A 230 -14.10 -3.35 -13.88
C PHE A 230 -13.03 -2.34 -13.48
N SER A 231 -13.10 -1.15 -14.09
CA SER A 231 -12.25 0.00 -13.75
C SER A 231 -13.08 1.26 -13.50
N LEU A 232 -12.55 2.15 -12.66
CA LEU A 232 -13.11 3.47 -12.37
C LEU A 232 -12.05 4.55 -12.55
N PRO A 233 -12.32 5.64 -13.29
CA PRO A 233 -11.44 6.80 -13.29
C PRO A 233 -11.59 7.60 -12.00
N LEU A 234 -10.47 8.00 -11.39
CA LEU A 234 -10.48 8.83 -10.18
C LEU A 234 -10.21 10.30 -10.47
N SER A 235 -9.60 10.61 -11.62
CA SER A 235 -9.40 11.96 -12.16
C SER A 235 -9.20 11.96 -13.67
N ASN A 236 -8.98 13.13 -14.26
CA ASN A 236 -8.66 13.28 -15.68
C ASN A 236 -7.38 12.55 -16.10
N ALA A 237 -6.47 12.26 -15.15
CA ALA A 237 -5.24 11.49 -15.42
C ALA A 237 -5.45 9.96 -15.46
N ALA A 238 -6.68 9.49 -15.20
CA ALA A 238 -7.02 8.08 -14.97
C ALA A 238 -6.66 7.12 -16.10
N ASN A 239 -6.54 7.59 -17.35
CA ASN A 239 -6.23 6.71 -18.49
C ASN A 239 -5.07 7.21 -19.36
N THR A 240 -4.25 8.13 -18.84
CA THR A 240 -3.07 8.69 -19.53
C THR A 240 -2.08 7.61 -19.98
N HIS A 241 -2.01 6.49 -19.26
CA HIS A 241 -1.16 5.35 -19.55
C HIS A 241 -1.99 4.09 -19.85
N ARG A 242 -3.27 4.23 -20.21
CA ARG A 242 -4.19 3.11 -20.48
C ARG A 242 -4.45 2.18 -19.28
N GLN A 243 -4.25 2.67 -18.07
CA GLN A 243 -4.40 1.89 -16.84
C GLN A 243 -5.84 1.55 -16.45
N LEU A 244 -6.86 2.05 -17.18
CA LEU A 244 -8.23 1.54 -17.04
C LEU A 244 -8.47 0.24 -17.83
N GLY A 245 -7.59 -0.10 -18.77
CA GLY A 245 -7.83 -1.19 -19.73
C GLY A 245 -8.98 -0.90 -20.69
N THR A 246 -9.39 0.38 -20.80
CA THR A 246 -10.43 0.87 -21.71
C THR A 246 -9.87 1.90 -22.69
N LYS A 247 -10.62 2.19 -23.75
CA LYS A 247 -10.26 3.21 -24.76
C LYS A 247 -10.69 4.63 -24.36
N GLN A 248 -11.22 4.83 -23.15
CA GLN A 248 -11.71 6.14 -22.69
C GLN A 248 -10.60 7.20 -22.76
N VAL A 249 -10.96 8.41 -23.19
CA VAL A 249 -10.07 9.57 -23.20
C VAL A 249 -10.76 10.65 -22.37
N PHE A 250 -10.01 11.25 -21.45
CA PHE A 250 -10.49 12.33 -20.61
C PHE A 250 -9.84 13.61 -21.12
N GLU A 251 -10.63 14.67 -21.28
CA GLU A 251 -10.07 15.97 -21.61
C GLU A 251 -9.20 16.45 -20.44
N PRO A 252 -8.02 17.04 -20.71
CA PRO A 252 -7.26 17.71 -19.66
C PRO A 252 -8.10 18.85 -19.07
N VAL A 253 -7.86 19.17 -17.80
CA VAL A 253 -8.47 20.35 -17.17
C VAL A 253 -8.08 21.58 -18.01
N PRO A 254 -9.02 22.47 -18.38
CA PRO A 254 -8.72 23.62 -19.22
C PRO A 254 -7.61 24.49 -18.60
N ASP A 255 -6.63 24.92 -19.40
CA ASP A 255 -5.53 25.80 -18.95
C ASP A 255 -6.03 27.18 -18.46
N ASN A 256 -7.27 27.55 -18.79
CA ASN A 256 -7.87 28.81 -18.36
C ASN A 256 -8.48 28.69 -16.96
N ALA A 257 -7.79 29.26 -15.98
CA ALA A 257 -8.22 29.35 -14.59
C ALA A 257 -9.64 29.93 -14.41
N VAL A 258 -10.06 30.90 -15.22
CA VAL A 258 -11.40 31.53 -15.10
C VAL A 258 -12.51 30.56 -15.49
N LYS A 259 -12.29 29.77 -16.56
CA LYS A 259 -13.26 28.75 -17.00
C LYS A 259 -13.25 27.54 -16.07
N ALA A 260 -12.07 27.13 -15.61
CA ALA A 260 -11.92 26.07 -14.62
C ALA A 260 -12.58 26.41 -13.27
N ILE A 261 -12.53 27.67 -12.82
CA ILE A 261 -13.19 28.14 -11.59
C ILE A 261 -14.72 28.23 -11.77
N ALA A 262 -15.19 28.75 -12.92
CA ALA A 262 -16.63 28.89 -13.20
C ALA A 262 -17.35 27.53 -13.35
N GLU A 263 -16.63 26.52 -13.85
CA GLU A 263 -17.11 25.14 -13.99
C GLU A 263 -16.64 24.24 -12.83
N SER A 264 -15.95 24.80 -11.82
CA SER A 264 -15.29 24.01 -10.79
C SER A 264 -16.32 23.26 -9.94
N PRO A 265 -16.23 21.93 -9.84
CA PRO A 265 -16.94 21.19 -8.81
C PRO A 265 -16.51 21.69 -7.42
N ASP A 266 -17.36 21.46 -6.41
CA ASP A 266 -17.09 21.78 -5.00
C ASP A 266 -15.77 21.17 -4.48
N LEU A 267 -15.29 20.10 -5.13
CA LEU A 267 -14.02 19.42 -4.86
C LEU A 267 -13.33 19.05 -6.18
N PRO A 268 -11.99 19.02 -6.24
CA PRO A 268 -11.28 18.51 -7.40
C PRO A 268 -11.62 17.03 -7.66
N PRO A 269 -11.47 16.53 -8.91
CA PRO A 269 -11.79 15.16 -9.29
C PRO A 269 -11.27 14.06 -8.34
N GLU A 270 -10.01 14.18 -7.89
CA GLU A 270 -9.35 13.22 -6.99
C GLU A 270 -10.06 13.09 -5.63
N SER A 271 -10.75 14.15 -5.20
CA SER A 271 -11.43 14.23 -3.90
C SER A 271 -12.95 14.10 -4.03
N ASP A 272 -13.53 14.41 -5.19
CA ASP A 272 -14.96 14.31 -5.42
C ASP A 272 -15.43 12.84 -5.54
N PRO A 273 -16.30 12.35 -4.64
CA PRO A 273 -16.89 11.01 -4.74
C PRO A 273 -17.85 10.86 -5.95
N ARG A 274 -18.27 11.95 -6.60
CA ARG A 274 -19.19 11.95 -7.74
C ARG A 274 -18.50 12.08 -9.10
N PHE A 275 -17.18 12.30 -9.14
CA PHE A 275 -16.42 12.37 -10.40
C PHE A 275 -16.72 11.18 -11.33
N ALA A 276 -16.78 9.97 -10.75
CA ALA A 276 -17.29 8.79 -11.43
C ALA A 276 -18.03 7.88 -10.44
N THR A 277 -19.25 7.48 -10.80
CA THR A 277 -20.14 6.69 -9.93
C THR A 277 -20.43 5.28 -10.45
N GLN A 278 -19.98 4.98 -11.67
CA GLN A 278 -20.16 3.70 -12.35
C GLN A 278 -18.83 3.15 -12.84
N LEU A 279 -18.52 1.92 -12.46
CA LEU A 279 -17.33 1.20 -12.91
C LEU A 279 -17.61 0.56 -14.27
N THR A 280 -16.69 0.69 -15.21
CA THR A 280 -16.81 0.15 -16.57
C THR A 280 -16.10 -1.19 -16.66
N GLU A 281 -16.75 -2.20 -17.25
CA GLU A 281 -16.13 -3.52 -17.46
C GLU A 281 -14.95 -3.41 -18.41
N ILE A 282 -13.87 -4.16 -18.14
CA ILE A 282 -12.65 -4.15 -18.95
C ILE A 282 -12.85 -5.14 -20.12
N PRO A 283 -13.06 -4.67 -21.37
CA PRO A 283 -13.54 -5.55 -22.44
C PRO A 283 -12.53 -6.66 -22.80
N ALA A 284 -11.24 -6.36 -22.72
CA ALA A 284 -10.16 -7.31 -23.03
C ALA A 284 -10.04 -8.46 -22.02
N LEU A 285 -10.70 -8.36 -20.86
CA LEU A 285 -10.75 -9.43 -19.85
C LEU A 285 -12.10 -10.16 -19.83
N SER A 286 -13.04 -9.77 -20.70
CA SER A 286 -14.36 -10.41 -20.76
C SER A 286 -14.23 -11.90 -21.09
N GLY A 287 -14.95 -12.74 -20.36
CA GLY A 287 -14.87 -14.20 -20.48
C GLY A 287 -13.72 -14.86 -19.70
N LEU A 288 -12.75 -14.10 -19.18
CA LEU A 288 -11.74 -14.62 -18.27
C LEU A 288 -12.23 -14.50 -16.82
N ARG A 289 -12.13 -15.59 -16.05
CA ARG A 289 -12.40 -15.55 -14.62
C ARG A 289 -11.18 -14.98 -13.90
N ILE A 290 -11.30 -13.81 -13.30
CA ILE A 290 -10.25 -13.18 -12.50
C ILE A 290 -10.43 -13.52 -11.02
N ALA A 291 -9.32 -13.85 -10.33
CA ALA A 291 -9.27 -14.16 -8.91
C ALA A 291 -8.69 -13.02 -8.07
N GLN A 292 -7.88 -12.15 -8.66
CA GLN A 292 -7.27 -11.03 -7.95
C GLN A 292 -7.11 -9.79 -8.85
N VAL A 293 -7.27 -8.60 -8.26
CA VAL A 293 -6.84 -7.31 -8.83
C VAL A 293 -5.77 -6.66 -7.96
N ALA A 294 -4.82 -5.96 -8.58
CA ALA A 294 -3.84 -5.11 -7.91
C ALA A 294 -3.54 -3.88 -8.77
N ALA A 295 -3.17 -2.76 -8.14
CA ALA A 295 -2.88 -1.52 -8.83
C ALA A 295 -1.65 -0.84 -8.21
N SER A 296 -0.78 -0.31 -9.07
CA SER A 296 0.29 0.62 -8.70
C SER A 296 -0.15 2.05 -9.04
N ASP A 297 0.74 3.05 -9.03
CA ASP A 297 0.38 4.44 -9.34
C ASP A 297 -0.39 4.57 -10.65
N ARG A 298 0.15 3.97 -11.72
CA ARG A 298 -0.36 4.06 -13.09
C ARG A 298 -0.36 2.72 -13.82
N SER A 299 -0.22 1.60 -13.11
CA SER A 299 -0.26 0.26 -13.70
C SER A 299 -1.29 -0.60 -12.98
N SER A 300 -1.82 -1.55 -13.71
CA SER A 300 -2.95 -2.39 -13.33
C SER A 300 -2.61 -3.85 -13.58
N PHE A 301 -3.04 -4.71 -12.68
CA PHE A 301 -2.75 -6.13 -12.70
C PHE A 301 -3.98 -6.96 -12.38
N VAL A 302 -4.12 -8.10 -13.05
CA VAL A 302 -5.11 -9.13 -12.74
C VAL A 302 -4.45 -10.49 -12.67
N ARG A 303 -4.91 -11.33 -11.73
CA ARG A 303 -4.48 -12.73 -11.59
C ARG A 303 -5.67 -13.66 -11.80
N THR A 304 -5.48 -14.69 -12.61
CA THR A 304 -6.48 -15.75 -12.81
C THR A 304 -6.37 -16.83 -11.72
N PRO A 305 -7.42 -17.65 -11.49
CA PRO A 305 -7.36 -18.74 -10.51
C PRO A 305 -6.22 -19.75 -10.72
N ASP A 306 -5.86 -20.03 -11.96
CA ASP A 306 -4.75 -20.89 -12.38
C ASP A 306 -3.37 -20.22 -12.29
N GLY A 307 -3.30 -18.99 -11.79
CA GLY A 307 -2.05 -18.32 -11.45
C GLY A 307 -1.33 -17.63 -12.61
N ARG A 308 -2.03 -17.38 -13.73
CA ARG A 308 -1.56 -16.46 -14.76
C ARG A 308 -1.76 -15.03 -14.28
N VAL A 309 -0.84 -14.13 -14.68
CA VAL A 309 -0.93 -12.70 -14.35
C VAL A 309 -0.91 -11.90 -15.63
N LEU A 310 -1.83 -10.94 -15.75
CA LEU A 310 -1.84 -9.97 -16.83
C LEU A 310 -1.61 -8.58 -16.26
N GLY A 311 -0.82 -7.76 -16.95
CA GLY A 311 -0.57 -6.37 -16.60
C GLY A 311 -0.82 -5.42 -17.76
N PHE A 312 -1.23 -4.20 -17.44
CA PHE A 312 -1.45 -3.09 -18.37
C PHE A 312 -1.25 -1.75 -17.67
N GLY A 313 -1.14 -0.66 -18.42
CA GLY A 313 -0.84 0.65 -17.85
C GLY A 313 0.59 1.11 -18.14
N ALA A 314 1.13 1.96 -17.25
CA ALA A 314 2.50 2.45 -17.31
C ALA A 314 3.53 1.32 -17.13
N ASN A 315 4.65 1.43 -17.83
CA ASN A 315 5.79 0.51 -17.75
C ASN A 315 7.13 1.25 -17.91
N ASP A 316 7.15 2.56 -17.64
CA ASP A 316 8.34 3.42 -17.74
C ASP A 316 9.56 2.88 -16.97
N PHE A 317 9.32 2.19 -15.86
CA PHE A 317 10.34 1.61 -14.98
C PHE A 317 10.40 0.08 -15.06
N GLY A 318 9.65 -0.52 -16.00
CA GLY A 318 9.54 -1.97 -16.08
C GLY A 318 8.60 -2.60 -15.05
N GLN A 319 7.74 -1.79 -14.41
CA GLN A 319 6.89 -2.24 -13.30
C GLN A 319 5.85 -3.30 -13.68
N ILE A 320 5.59 -3.52 -14.98
CA ILE A 320 4.75 -4.63 -15.44
C ILE A 320 5.53 -5.95 -15.52
N GLY A 321 6.84 -5.92 -15.75
CA GLY A 321 7.66 -7.13 -15.76
C GLY A 321 7.64 -7.93 -17.07
N LEU A 322 7.49 -7.26 -18.22
CA LEU A 322 7.41 -7.93 -19.54
C LEU A 322 8.75 -8.47 -20.09
N GLY A 323 9.85 -8.23 -19.38
CA GLY A 323 11.21 -8.66 -19.74
C GLY A 323 12.06 -7.54 -20.34
N GLN A 324 13.38 -7.76 -20.39
CA GLN A 324 14.38 -6.74 -20.75
C GLN A 324 14.20 -6.11 -22.14
N TYR A 325 13.56 -6.82 -23.07
CA TYR A 325 13.33 -6.33 -24.44
C TYR A 325 12.00 -5.60 -24.62
N ALA A 326 11.14 -5.59 -23.60
CA ALA A 326 9.85 -4.92 -23.61
C ALA A 326 9.95 -3.58 -22.86
N THR A 327 10.71 -2.64 -23.44
CA THR A 327 10.94 -1.28 -22.90
C THR A 327 9.84 -0.29 -23.26
N VAL A 328 8.66 -0.79 -23.65
CA VAL A 328 7.50 0.05 -23.94
C VAL A 328 7.09 0.82 -22.68
N ALA A 329 6.93 2.13 -22.80
CA ALA A 329 6.53 3.01 -21.70
C ALA A 329 5.08 2.77 -21.24
N THR A 330 4.23 2.24 -22.12
CA THR A 330 2.81 1.99 -21.85
C THR A 330 2.35 0.71 -22.52
N VAL A 331 1.58 -0.09 -21.78
CA VAL A 331 0.97 -1.34 -22.23
C VAL A 331 -0.55 -1.12 -22.31
N PRO A 332 -1.11 -0.92 -23.52
CA PRO A 332 -2.47 -0.39 -23.70
C PRO A 332 -3.59 -1.38 -23.43
N THR A 333 -3.27 -2.67 -23.44
CA THR A 333 -4.20 -3.78 -23.23
C THR A 333 -3.57 -4.79 -22.29
N PRO A 334 -4.34 -5.57 -21.52
CA PRO A 334 -3.79 -6.62 -20.67
C PRO A 334 -2.84 -7.56 -21.44
N VAL A 335 -1.60 -7.70 -20.97
CA VAL A 335 -0.59 -8.61 -21.51
C VAL A 335 -0.14 -9.56 -20.42
N GLU A 336 -0.02 -10.84 -20.76
CA GLU A 336 0.46 -11.85 -19.82
C GLU A 336 1.93 -11.66 -19.44
N ILE A 337 2.20 -11.76 -18.13
CA ILE A 337 3.53 -11.64 -17.54
C ILE A 337 4.13 -13.04 -17.42
N GLN A 338 5.17 -13.31 -18.21
CA GLN A 338 5.81 -14.63 -18.26
C GLN A 338 6.78 -14.85 -17.07
N LEU A 339 6.24 -15.06 -15.87
CA LEU A 339 7.03 -15.25 -14.63
C LEU A 339 7.97 -16.47 -14.69
N SER A 340 7.63 -17.49 -15.49
CA SER A 340 8.49 -18.66 -15.72
C SER A 340 9.87 -18.31 -16.30
N LYS A 341 10.02 -17.14 -16.95
CA LYS A 341 11.31 -16.67 -17.47
C LYS A 341 12.31 -16.28 -16.37
N ALA A 342 11.88 -16.14 -15.12
CA ALA A 342 12.79 -15.94 -13.98
C ALA A 342 13.50 -17.24 -13.55
N TYR A 343 13.21 -18.36 -14.21
CA TYR A 343 13.65 -19.70 -13.83
C TYR A 343 14.28 -20.45 -15.01
N ALA A 344 14.90 -21.59 -14.70
CA ALA A 344 15.37 -22.51 -15.73
C ALA A 344 14.19 -23.04 -16.57
N SER A 345 14.44 -23.28 -17.86
CA SER A 345 13.42 -23.80 -18.77
C SER A 345 12.79 -25.09 -18.23
N GLY A 346 11.45 -25.19 -18.33
CA GLY A 346 10.69 -26.34 -17.83
C GLY A 346 10.28 -26.26 -16.36
N THR A 347 10.69 -25.23 -15.61
CA THR A 347 10.21 -25.02 -14.23
C THR A 347 8.71 -24.72 -14.24
N ALA A 348 7.92 -25.54 -13.55
CA ALA A 348 6.49 -25.27 -13.33
C ALA A 348 6.34 -24.14 -12.31
N VAL A 349 5.53 -23.13 -12.65
CA VAL A 349 5.40 -21.88 -11.90
C VAL A 349 3.94 -21.45 -11.85
N THR A 350 3.44 -21.11 -10.66
CA THR A 350 2.07 -20.61 -10.43
C THR A 350 2.14 -19.35 -9.59
N CYS A 351 1.53 -18.25 -10.04
CA CYS A 351 1.42 -17.05 -9.21
C CYS A 351 0.25 -17.19 -8.23
N THR A 352 0.53 -17.00 -6.94
CA THR A 352 -0.47 -17.06 -5.87
C THR A 352 -0.89 -15.69 -5.38
N GLY A 353 -0.09 -14.64 -5.61
CA GLY A 353 -0.42 -13.29 -5.21
C GLY A 353 0.32 -12.21 -5.99
N VAL A 354 -0.38 -11.10 -6.24
CA VAL A 354 0.20 -9.86 -6.79
C VAL A 354 0.00 -8.72 -5.80
N THR A 355 1.07 -8.00 -5.48
CA THR A 355 1.02 -6.79 -4.64
C THR A 355 1.81 -5.69 -5.32
N ALA A 356 1.22 -4.51 -5.49
CA ALA A 356 1.85 -3.41 -6.21
C ALA A 356 1.74 -2.12 -5.39
N GLY A 357 2.75 -1.25 -5.51
CA GLY A 357 2.82 0.03 -4.81
C GLY A 357 3.75 0.98 -5.53
N ALA A 358 3.33 2.23 -5.66
CA ALA A 358 4.03 3.27 -6.41
C ALA A 358 4.44 2.81 -7.83
N GLN A 359 5.72 2.57 -8.06
CA GLN A 359 6.28 2.14 -9.35
C GLN A 359 6.92 0.75 -9.29
N SER A 360 6.52 -0.08 -8.32
CA SER A 360 7.10 -1.39 -8.07
C SER A 360 6.03 -2.45 -7.85
N THR A 361 6.33 -3.67 -8.27
CA THR A 361 5.41 -4.79 -8.23
C THR A 361 6.10 -6.00 -7.65
N LEU A 362 5.42 -6.72 -6.76
CA LEU A 362 5.83 -7.97 -6.15
C LEU A 362 4.86 -9.09 -6.54
N PHE A 363 5.40 -10.25 -6.90
CA PHE A 363 4.67 -11.45 -7.23
C PHE A 363 5.05 -12.56 -6.25
N THR A 364 4.08 -13.14 -5.54
CA THR A 364 4.27 -14.38 -4.79
C THR A 364 4.05 -15.55 -5.75
N VAL A 365 5.03 -16.45 -5.79
CA VAL A 365 5.13 -17.49 -6.82
C VAL A 365 5.46 -18.82 -6.17
N GLU A 366 4.64 -19.83 -6.44
CA GLU A 366 4.98 -21.22 -6.18
C GLU A 366 5.71 -21.79 -7.39
N ARG A 367 6.81 -22.51 -7.14
CA ARG A 367 7.55 -23.23 -8.17
C ARG A 367 7.84 -24.66 -7.75
N VAL A 368 7.94 -25.54 -8.73
CA VAL A 368 8.48 -26.90 -8.51
C VAL A 368 9.97 -26.89 -8.82
N ASP A 369 10.80 -27.27 -7.87
CA ASP A 369 12.24 -27.39 -8.07
C ASP A 369 12.54 -28.56 -9.01
N GLY A 370 13.18 -28.26 -10.15
CA GLY A 370 13.46 -29.27 -11.18
C GLY A 370 14.46 -30.35 -10.75
N LYS A 371 15.23 -30.15 -9.67
CA LYS A 371 16.18 -31.15 -9.17
C LYS A 371 15.56 -32.05 -8.12
N THR A 372 14.79 -31.48 -7.20
CA THR A 372 14.26 -32.22 -6.03
C THR A 372 12.79 -32.57 -6.15
N GLY A 373 12.06 -31.95 -7.09
CA GLY A 373 10.59 -32.03 -7.18
C GLY A 373 9.87 -31.29 -6.06
N ALA A 374 10.59 -30.64 -5.14
CA ALA A 374 9.99 -29.92 -4.02
C ALA A 374 9.29 -28.65 -4.49
N THR A 375 8.12 -28.36 -3.92
CA THR A 375 7.45 -27.07 -4.13
C THR A 375 8.11 -26.03 -3.22
N LEU A 376 8.47 -24.87 -3.77
CA LEU A 376 9.07 -23.74 -3.07
C LEU A 376 8.30 -22.46 -3.37
N VAL A 377 8.29 -21.53 -2.42
CA VAL A 377 7.69 -20.21 -2.58
C VAL A 377 8.79 -19.18 -2.78
N ASP A 378 8.67 -18.38 -3.84
CA ASP A 378 9.54 -17.24 -4.13
C ASP A 378 8.72 -15.95 -4.18
N VAL A 379 9.38 -14.82 -3.92
CA VAL A 379 8.85 -13.49 -4.24
C VAL A 379 9.67 -12.94 -5.39
N LEU A 380 9.01 -12.56 -6.48
CA LEU A 380 9.63 -11.86 -7.60
C LEU A 380 9.30 -10.36 -7.55
N SER A 381 10.21 -9.50 -7.97
CA SER A 381 10.02 -8.05 -8.02
C SER A 381 10.47 -7.44 -9.35
N CYS A 382 9.79 -6.39 -9.78
CA CYS A 382 10.16 -5.54 -10.92
C CYS A 382 9.69 -4.09 -10.72
N GLY A 383 10.16 -3.18 -11.57
CA GLY A 383 9.84 -1.75 -11.49
C GLY A 383 11.01 -0.88 -11.01
N ASN A 384 10.68 0.19 -10.28
CA ASN A 384 11.66 1.16 -9.79
C ASN A 384 12.37 0.65 -8.52
N GLY A 385 13.68 0.48 -8.57
CA GLY A 385 14.50 0.00 -7.44
C GLY A 385 15.37 1.07 -6.77
N GLN A 386 15.20 2.36 -7.08
CA GLN A 386 16.07 3.43 -6.55
C GLN A 386 16.02 3.55 -5.02
N SER A 387 14.89 3.18 -4.41
CA SER A 387 14.74 3.14 -2.95
C SER A 387 15.19 1.82 -2.33
N GLY A 388 15.62 0.83 -3.12
CA GLY A 388 15.90 -0.53 -2.67
C GLY A 388 14.67 -1.44 -2.59
N THR A 389 13.48 -0.95 -2.97
CA THR A 389 12.19 -1.68 -2.84
C THR A 389 12.10 -2.99 -3.63
N LEU A 390 12.99 -3.22 -4.60
CA LEU A 390 13.04 -4.51 -5.30
C LEU A 390 13.67 -5.63 -4.46
N GLY A 391 14.40 -5.31 -3.39
CA GLY A 391 14.90 -6.30 -2.43
C GLY A 391 15.88 -7.33 -3.01
N ASN A 392 16.50 -7.05 -4.16
CA ASN A 392 17.48 -7.92 -4.83
C ASN A 392 18.95 -7.54 -4.53
N GLY A 393 19.17 -6.54 -3.68
CA GLY A 393 20.47 -5.98 -3.34
C GLY A 393 21.03 -5.00 -4.36
N LEU A 394 20.22 -4.55 -5.33
CA LEU A 394 20.58 -3.56 -6.33
C LEU A 394 19.75 -2.28 -6.13
N TRP A 395 20.31 -1.15 -6.58
CA TRP A 395 19.68 0.18 -6.56
C TRP A 395 19.33 0.64 -7.98
N SER A 396 18.70 -0.25 -8.75
CA SER A 396 18.42 -0.03 -10.18
C SER A 396 17.30 1.00 -10.39
N SER A 397 17.46 1.90 -11.35
CA SER A 397 16.40 2.85 -11.71
C SER A 397 15.15 2.18 -12.30
N ALA A 398 15.35 1.11 -13.07
CA ALA A 398 14.28 0.36 -13.71
C ALA A 398 14.68 -1.11 -13.84
N MET A 399 13.73 -2.02 -13.63
CA MET A 399 13.89 -3.46 -13.79
C MET A 399 12.69 -4.01 -14.53
N PHE A 400 12.90 -4.37 -15.80
CA PHE A 400 11.83 -4.83 -16.70
C PHE A 400 11.58 -6.34 -16.63
N ALA A 401 12.51 -7.11 -16.08
CA ALA A 401 12.34 -8.55 -15.88
C ALA A 401 12.14 -8.82 -14.38
N PRO A 402 11.10 -9.57 -13.98
CA PRO A 402 10.92 -10.00 -12.60
C PRO A 402 12.14 -10.77 -12.09
N GLN A 403 12.65 -10.39 -10.93
CA GLN A 403 13.79 -11.03 -10.28
C GLN A 403 13.46 -11.45 -8.85
N LYS A 404 14.13 -12.51 -8.37
CA LYS A 404 13.94 -12.98 -7.00
C LYS A 404 14.33 -11.91 -5.98
N VAL A 405 13.44 -11.68 -5.03
CA VAL A 405 13.71 -10.92 -3.82
C VAL A 405 14.56 -11.80 -2.89
N LYS A 406 15.69 -11.27 -2.42
CA LYS A 406 16.62 -12.01 -1.56
C LYS A 406 16.02 -12.23 -0.18
N ASN A 407 16.51 -13.25 0.54
CA ASN A 407 16.16 -13.57 1.94
C ASN A 407 14.68 -13.89 2.23
N VAL A 408 13.77 -13.76 1.26
CA VAL A 408 12.36 -14.12 1.38
C VAL A 408 11.93 -15.20 0.38
N SER A 409 12.80 -15.50 -0.60
CA SER A 409 12.53 -16.48 -1.67
C SER A 409 13.23 -17.81 -1.40
N GLY A 410 12.51 -18.91 -1.63
CA GLY A 410 13.04 -20.28 -1.51
C GLY A 410 13.31 -20.70 -0.07
N LEU A 411 12.71 -20.01 0.90
CA LEU A 411 12.85 -20.31 2.31
C LEU A 411 12.27 -21.69 2.62
N GLN A 412 12.94 -22.40 3.51
CA GLN A 412 12.56 -23.73 3.96
C GLN A 412 12.84 -23.84 5.45
N GLU A 413 12.04 -24.65 6.13
CA GLU A 413 12.26 -24.99 7.53
C GLU A 413 11.98 -26.47 7.76
N TYR A 414 12.53 -27.01 8.85
CA TYR A 414 12.17 -28.34 9.31
C TYR A 414 10.82 -28.26 10.03
N SER A 415 9.81 -28.97 9.51
CA SER A 415 8.53 -29.11 10.21
C SER A 415 8.57 -30.34 11.10
N GLU A 416 8.38 -30.15 12.40
CA GLU A 416 8.23 -31.27 13.34
C GLU A 416 6.96 -32.09 13.05
N LYS A 417 5.91 -31.44 12.55
CA LYS A 417 4.64 -32.08 12.20
C LYS A 417 4.78 -33.11 11.07
N THR A 418 5.53 -32.78 10.03
CA THR A 418 5.77 -33.70 8.90
C THR A 418 7.10 -34.45 9.01
N GLN A 419 7.92 -34.10 10.01
CA GLN A 419 9.29 -34.58 10.22
C GLN A 419 10.18 -34.43 8.98
N SER A 420 9.95 -33.38 8.19
CA SER A 420 10.61 -33.13 6.91
C SER A 420 10.91 -31.65 6.70
N ILE A 421 11.85 -31.36 5.82
CA ILE A 421 12.06 -29.99 5.33
C ILE A 421 10.88 -29.62 4.43
N THR A 422 10.24 -28.49 4.71
CA THR A 422 9.10 -27.96 3.97
C THR A 422 9.36 -26.52 3.58
N ALA A 423 8.69 -26.06 2.52
CA ALA A 423 8.76 -24.66 2.12
C ALA A 423 8.10 -23.75 3.16
N LEU A 424 8.73 -22.60 3.38
CA LEU A 424 8.13 -21.49 4.08
C LEU A 424 7.39 -20.61 3.08
N GLY A 425 6.09 -20.46 3.30
CA GLY A 425 5.25 -19.59 2.49
C GLY A 425 5.44 -18.12 2.83
N VAL A 426 4.85 -17.26 2.00
CA VAL A 426 4.68 -15.84 2.30
C VAL A 426 3.20 -15.61 2.62
N TYR A 427 2.91 -15.34 3.89
CA TYR A 427 1.54 -15.13 4.36
C TYR A 427 0.94 -13.84 3.80
N LYS A 428 1.73 -12.76 3.83
CA LYS A 428 1.29 -11.45 3.36
C LYS A 428 2.46 -10.57 2.93
N LEU A 429 2.26 -9.87 1.82
CA LEU A 429 3.10 -8.76 1.39
C LEU A 429 2.37 -7.44 1.64
N SER A 430 3.10 -6.42 2.05
CA SER A 430 2.63 -5.03 2.08
C SER A 430 3.66 -4.14 1.41
N ILE A 431 3.23 -3.28 0.51
CA ILE A 431 4.11 -2.34 -0.21
C ILE A 431 3.49 -0.95 -0.19
N ALA A 432 4.30 0.07 0.07
CA ALA A 432 3.82 1.44 0.22
C ALA A 432 3.41 2.04 -1.13
N PRO A 433 2.31 2.80 -1.18
CA PRO A 433 1.93 3.57 -2.37
C PRO A 433 2.63 4.95 -2.40
N SER A 434 3.86 5.08 -1.88
CA SER A 434 4.60 6.34 -1.80
C SER A 434 5.89 6.33 -2.63
N PRO A 435 6.40 7.51 -3.05
CA PRO A 435 7.58 7.60 -3.92
C PRO A 435 8.82 6.93 -3.35
N ASN A 436 9.06 7.08 -2.03
CA ASN A 436 10.13 6.35 -1.35
C ASN A 436 9.59 5.02 -0.83
N THR A 437 9.31 4.13 -1.78
CA THR A 437 8.57 2.88 -1.55
C THR A 437 9.35 1.95 -0.64
N HIS A 438 8.67 1.39 0.37
CA HIS A 438 9.16 0.32 1.23
C HIS A 438 8.15 -0.83 1.25
N ALA A 439 8.60 -1.98 1.71
CA ALA A 439 7.80 -3.19 1.73
C ALA A 439 8.08 -4.06 2.96
N TYR A 440 7.08 -4.87 3.30
CA TYR A 440 7.13 -5.89 4.33
C TYR A 440 6.70 -7.24 3.77
N ALA A 441 7.29 -8.31 4.28
CA ALA A 441 6.83 -9.68 4.08
C ALA A 441 6.64 -10.37 5.42
N ALA A 442 5.44 -10.88 5.67
CA ALA A 442 5.19 -11.81 6.77
C ALA A 442 5.40 -13.25 6.26
N ILE A 443 6.37 -13.96 6.83
CA ILE A 443 6.71 -15.33 6.46
C ILE A 443 5.80 -16.30 7.21
N ASP A 444 5.24 -17.30 6.53
CA ASP A 444 4.21 -18.19 7.09
C ASP A 444 4.81 -19.40 7.84
N SER A 445 5.60 -19.13 8.89
CA SER A 445 6.14 -20.16 9.80
C SER A 445 5.07 -20.86 10.63
N VAL A 446 3.86 -20.30 10.72
CA VAL A 446 2.75 -20.90 11.50
C VAL A 446 2.13 -22.11 10.80
N GLN A 447 2.15 -22.16 9.46
CA GLN A 447 1.54 -23.27 8.69
C GLN A 447 2.13 -24.64 9.07
N ASN A 448 3.40 -24.66 9.46
CA ASN A 448 4.16 -25.88 9.73
C ASN A 448 4.28 -26.19 11.23
N ALA A 449 3.72 -25.33 12.09
CA ALA A 449 3.74 -25.47 13.53
C ALA A 449 2.80 -26.59 14.00
N ASP A 450 3.17 -27.25 15.10
CA ASP A 450 2.25 -28.17 15.78
C ASP A 450 1.15 -27.41 16.56
N ALA A 451 0.01 -28.06 16.79
CA ALA A 451 -1.14 -27.42 17.43
C ALA A 451 -0.85 -26.97 18.88
N LYS A 452 0.07 -27.63 19.57
CA LYS A 452 0.42 -27.36 20.96
C LYS A 452 1.28 -26.10 21.06
N GLY A 453 2.22 -25.91 20.15
CA GLY A 453 3.06 -24.72 20.08
C GLY A 453 2.30 -23.48 19.60
N VAL A 454 1.35 -23.63 18.67
CA VAL A 454 0.45 -22.52 18.30
C VAL A 454 -0.39 -22.08 19.50
N GLN A 455 -0.96 -23.03 20.25
CA GLN A 455 -1.71 -22.72 21.48
C GLN A 455 -0.84 -22.11 22.58
N ALA A 456 0.43 -22.51 22.66
CA ALA A 456 1.39 -21.94 23.61
C ALA A 456 1.96 -20.58 23.16
N GLY A 457 1.57 -20.05 21.99
CA GLY A 457 2.08 -18.79 21.46
C GLY A 457 3.55 -18.85 21.04
N LEU A 458 4.10 -20.04 20.84
CA LEU A 458 5.51 -20.27 20.51
C LEU A 458 5.82 -20.08 19.02
N PHE A 459 4.77 -19.96 18.19
CA PHE A 459 4.90 -19.71 16.76
C PHE A 459 4.20 -18.40 16.39
N GLY A 460 4.93 -17.57 15.65
CA GLY A 460 4.43 -16.37 15.00
C GLY A 460 4.91 -16.32 13.55
N ARG A 461 4.53 -15.27 12.83
CA ARG A 461 4.98 -15.01 11.46
C ARG A 461 6.07 -13.97 11.46
N ASP A 462 7.30 -14.39 11.17
CA ASP A 462 8.44 -13.48 11.17
C ASP A 462 8.27 -12.40 10.09
N VAL A 463 8.63 -11.16 10.42
CA VAL A 463 8.48 -10.00 9.52
C VAL A 463 9.83 -9.57 8.96
N MET A 464 9.89 -9.50 7.64
CA MET A 464 11.02 -8.94 6.90
C MET A 464 10.64 -7.57 6.35
N GLU A 465 11.59 -6.63 6.35
CA GLU A 465 11.42 -5.27 5.85
C GLU A 465 12.53 -4.85 4.87
N TRP A 466 12.18 -4.01 3.89
CA TRP A 466 13.16 -3.40 2.98
C TRP A 466 12.58 -2.19 2.25
N GLY A 467 13.46 -1.51 1.51
CA GLY A 467 13.15 -0.38 0.65
C GLY A 467 13.45 0.98 1.29
N GLY A 468 12.67 1.97 0.88
CA GLY A 468 12.84 3.38 1.18
C GLY A 468 12.71 3.70 2.67
N ASN A 469 13.67 4.42 3.23
CA ASN A 469 13.67 4.75 4.66
C ASN A 469 13.94 6.24 4.95
N ALA A 470 13.81 7.12 3.96
CA ALA A 470 14.17 8.54 4.10
C ALA A 470 13.35 9.26 5.17
N ASP A 471 12.13 8.79 5.46
CA ASP A 471 11.22 9.32 6.47
C ASP A 471 11.10 8.40 7.69
N TYR A 472 12.07 7.49 7.90
CA TYR A 472 12.05 6.47 8.96
C TYR A 472 10.95 5.42 8.80
N GLN A 473 10.54 5.11 7.56
CA GLN A 473 9.53 4.09 7.26
C GLN A 473 9.85 2.71 7.86
N LEU A 474 11.13 2.38 8.05
CA LEU A 474 11.58 1.11 8.63
C LEU A 474 11.65 1.13 10.17
N GLY A 475 11.42 2.27 10.81
CA GLY A 475 11.27 2.36 12.27
C GLY A 475 12.53 2.09 13.10
N ASN A 476 13.69 1.91 12.46
CA ASN A 476 14.96 1.56 13.11
C ASN A 476 15.78 2.77 13.59
N GLY A 477 15.18 3.96 13.69
CA GLY A 477 15.87 5.20 14.09
C GLY A 477 16.86 5.75 13.06
N LYS A 478 17.03 5.10 11.91
CA LYS A 478 17.94 5.49 10.83
C LYS A 478 17.14 5.90 9.59
N ARG A 479 17.79 6.63 8.68
CA ARG A 479 17.22 7.02 7.37
C ARG A 479 17.74 6.20 6.20
N SER A 480 18.69 5.30 6.46
CA SER A 480 19.29 4.45 5.44
C SER A 480 18.25 3.46 4.92
N SER A 481 18.00 3.49 3.62
CA SER A 481 17.19 2.50 2.92
C SER A 481 17.87 1.13 2.93
N LEU A 482 17.09 0.06 2.72
CA LEU A 482 17.58 -1.31 2.63
C LEU A 482 17.25 -1.90 1.25
N ALA A 483 18.25 -2.32 0.49
CA ALA A 483 18.04 -3.00 -0.79
C ALA A 483 17.93 -4.53 -0.68
N VAL A 484 18.07 -5.08 0.52
CA VAL A 484 17.95 -6.51 0.83
C VAL A 484 17.03 -6.63 2.03
N PRO A 485 16.02 -7.53 2.01
CA PRO A 485 15.17 -7.80 3.17
C PRO A 485 15.98 -8.20 4.40
N ALA A 486 15.65 -7.56 5.51
CA ALA A 486 16.18 -7.83 6.83
C ALA A 486 15.03 -8.06 7.82
N TYR A 487 15.28 -8.77 8.91
CA TYR A 487 14.28 -8.92 9.96
C TYR A 487 13.96 -7.57 10.59
N LEU A 488 12.67 -7.29 10.78
CA LEU A 488 12.23 -6.14 11.56
C LEU A 488 12.45 -6.44 13.05
N GLU A 489 13.08 -5.51 13.77
CA GLU A 489 13.26 -5.60 15.21
C GLU A 489 11.90 -5.50 15.93
N SER A 490 11.67 -6.35 16.92
CA SER A 490 10.42 -6.40 17.67
C SER A 490 10.27 -5.14 18.52
N PRO A 491 9.25 -4.29 18.27
CA PRO A 491 9.00 -3.11 19.09
C PRO A 491 8.50 -3.46 20.49
N LEU A 492 7.98 -4.68 20.67
CA LEU A 492 7.45 -5.19 21.92
C LEU A 492 7.95 -6.64 22.11
N PRO A 493 9.23 -6.83 22.49
CA PRO A 493 9.83 -8.16 22.59
C PRO A 493 9.04 -9.10 23.49
N ARG A 494 8.78 -10.31 22.99
CA ARG A 494 8.13 -11.41 23.72
C ARG A 494 9.12 -12.52 24.01
N ALA A 495 8.83 -13.33 25.02
CA ALA A 495 9.62 -14.52 25.32
C ALA A 495 9.66 -15.54 24.16
N ALA A 496 8.65 -15.51 23.27
CA ALA A 496 8.58 -16.35 22.08
C ALA A 496 9.35 -15.78 20.87
N ASP A 497 9.76 -14.52 20.91
CA ASP A 497 10.46 -13.89 19.78
C ASP A 497 11.86 -14.49 19.65
N LYS A 498 12.24 -14.85 18.41
CA LYS A 498 13.60 -15.32 18.12
C LYS A 498 14.58 -14.17 18.28
N VAL A 499 15.69 -14.43 18.96
CA VAL A 499 16.76 -13.45 19.17
C VAL A 499 17.82 -13.60 18.10
N GLU A 500 18.26 -12.48 17.53
CA GLU A 500 19.38 -12.38 16.61
C GLU A 500 20.51 -11.59 17.25
N GLU A 501 21.73 -12.10 17.15
CA GLU A 501 22.92 -11.38 17.56
C GLU A 501 23.45 -10.57 16.38
N LYS A 502 23.49 -9.24 16.55
CA LYS A 502 24.05 -8.33 15.57
C LYS A 502 25.58 -8.45 15.52
N PRO A 503 26.24 -7.98 14.44
CA PRO A 503 27.70 -8.03 14.32
C PRO A 503 28.48 -7.30 15.43
N ASP A 504 27.84 -6.37 16.13
CA ASP A 504 28.38 -5.63 17.27
C ASP A 504 28.14 -6.33 18.63
N GLY A 505 27.54 -7.53 18.62
CA GLY A 505 27.22 -8.33 19.81
C GLY A 505 25.90 -7.96 20.48
N GLU A 506 25.12 -7.02 19.92
CA GLU A 506 23.81 -6.67 20.45
C GLU A 506 22.78 -7.76 20.08
N ALA A 507 22.14 -8.34 21.10
CA ALA A 507 21.05 -9.31 20.93
C ALA A 507 19.71 -8.59 20.76
N VAL A 508 19.04 -8.79 19.64
CA VAL A 508 17.75 -8.15 19.32
C VAL A 508 16.69 -9.18 18.96
N ALA A 509 15.50 -9.01 19.53
CA ALA A 509 14.34 -9.84 19.21
C ALA A 509 13.78 -9.48 17.83
N ARG A 510 13.52 -10.48 16.99
CA ARG A 510 12.86 -10.33 15.69
C ARG A 510 11.35 -10.23 15.90
N LEU A 511 10.68 -9.33 15.17
CA LEU A 511 9.23 -9.24 15.20
C LEU A 511 8.62 -10.50 14.59
N SER A 512 7.81 -11.19 15.37
CA SER A 512 6.92 -12.26 14.92
C SER A 512 5.46 -11.83 15.15
N LEU A 513 4.59 -11.99 14.15
CA LEU A 513 3.18 -11.63 14.25
C LEU A 513 2.38 -12.80 14.83
N HIS A 514 1.57 -12.54 15.84
CA HIS A 514 0.77 -13.54 16.52
C HIS A 514 -0.74 -13.31 16.40
N GLN A 515 -1.49 -14.38 16.59
CA GLN A 515 -2.92 -14.31 16.82
C GLN A 515 -3.23 -14.11 18.30
N ASN A 516 -4.27 -13.33 18.58
CA ASN A 516 -4.75 -13.09 19.92
C ASN A 516 -6.27 -12.95 19.97
N THR A 517 -6.79 -12.79 21.18
CA THR A 517 -8.20 -12.51 21.43
C THR A 517 -8.30 -11.27 22.30
N ALA A 518 -9.11 -10.31 21.87
CA ALA A 518 -9.28 -9.04 22.57
C ALA A 518 -10.73 -8.56 22.52
N ASP A 519 -11.12 -7.75 23.50
CA ASP A 519 -12.38 -7.03 23.46
C ASP A 519 -12.28 -5.89 22.43
N ALA A 520 -13.27 -5.79 21.55
CA ALA A 520 -13.34 -4.76 20.54
C ALA A 520 -14.18 -3.59 21.02
N TYR A 521 -13.62 -2.39 20.89
CA TYR A 521 -14.24 -1.11 21.20
C TYR A 521 -14.32 -0.25 19.94
N ASP A 522 -15.23 0.71 19.92
CA ASP A 522 -15.13 1.78 18.92
C ASP A 522 -14.06 2.80 19.33
N LEU A 523 -13.67 3.71 18.43
CA LEU A 523 -12.63 4.70 18.70
C LEU A 523 -13.07 5.79 19.69
N GLU A 524 -14.34 5.78 20.11
CA GLU A 524 -14.88 6.57 21.22
C GLU A 524 -14.85 5.79 22.55
N GLY A 525 -14.37 4.55 22.55
CA GLY A 525 -14.22 3.73 23.75
C GLY A 525 -15.39 2.85 24.13
N ASN A 526 -16.45 2.81 23.33
CA ASN A 526 -17.63 2.03 23.67
C ASN A 526 -17.43 0.59 23.23
N LEU A 527 -17.70 -0.35 24.15
CA LEU A 527 -17.60 -1.78 23.86
C LEU A 527 -18.51 -2.16 22.67
N ILE A 528 -17.93 -2.85 21.70
CA ILE A 528 -18.62 -3.41 20.54
C ILE A 528 -18.93 -4.87 20.78
N LYS A 529 -17.89 -5.66 21.06
CA LYS A 529 -17.96 -7.12 21.13
C LYS A 529 -16.79 -7.64 21.96
N ARG A 530 -17.05 -8.60 22.84
CA ARG A 530 -16.01 -9.27 23.62
C ARG A 530 -15.38 -10.44 22.88
N GLY A 531 -14.15 -10.78 23.21
CA GLY A 531 -13.48 -12.00 22.74
C GLY A 531 -13.37 -12.11 21.23
N VAL A 532 -13.02 -11.01 20.55
CA VAL A 532 -12.81 -10.99 19.10
C VAL A 532 -11.43 -11.54 18.79
N ARG A 533 -11.35 -12.54 17.91
CA ARG A 533 -10.08 -13.03 17.38
C ARG A 533 -9.46 -11.97 16.47
N ALA A 534 -8.19 -11.69 16.69
CA ALA A 534 -7.41 -10.78 15.86
C ALA A 534 -6.02 -11.35 15.61
N GLU A 535 -5.36 -10.79 14.62
CA GLU A 535 -4.00 -11.12 14.25
C GLU A 535 -3.20 -9.84 14.06
N GLU A 536 -1.98 -9.82 14.59
CA GLU A 536 -1.05 -8.72 14.34
C GLU A 536 -0.75 -8.59 12.86
N THR A 537 -0.79 -7.37 12.35
CA THR A 537 -0.65 -7.07 10.94
C THR A 537 0.16 -5.79 10.78
N ILE A 538 1.24 -5.88 10.00
CA ILE A 538 2.00 -4.73 9.55
C ILE A 538 1.49 -4.23 8.20
N VAL A 539 1.42 -2.91 8.04
CA VAL A 539 1.04 -2.22 6.80
C VAL A 539 2.06 -1.14 6.49
N ALA A 540 2.56 -1.18 5.26
CA ALA A 540 3.33 -0.13 4.62
C ALA A 540 2.38 0.97 4.12
N GLY A 541 2.27 2.07 4.88
CA GLY A 541 1.47 3.24 4.52
C GLY A 541 2.24 4.24 3.67
N TYR A 542 1.62 5.37 3.36
CA TYR A 542 2.27 6.41 2.55
C TYR A 542 3.41 7.09 3.34
N SER A 543 4.66 6.68 3.08
CA SER A 543 5.87 7.16 3.79
C SER A 543 5.84 6.94 5.31
N CYS A 544 5.11 5.93 5.76
CA CYS A 544 5.01 5.53 7.16
C CYS A 544 4.62 4.05 7.26
N SER A 545 4.63 3.52 8.47
CA SER A 545 4.25 2.13 8.74
C SER A 545 3.40 2.03 10.00
N VAL A 546 2.57 1.00 10.04
CA VAL A 546 1.67 0.73 11.17
C VAL A 546 1.60 -0.76 11.45
N LEU A 547 1.73 -1.12 12.72
CA LEU A 547 1.47 -2.45 13.27
C LEU A 547 0.19 -2.37 14.11
N TYR A 548 -0.82 -3.16 13.77
CA TYR A 548 -2.10 -3.18 14.48
C TYR A 548 -2.69 -4.59 14.55
N ASN A 549 -3.75 -4.77 15.31
CA ASN A 549 -4.47 -6.03 15.43
C ASN A 549 -5.66 -6.08 14.47
N LYS A 550 -5.53 -6.86 13.39
CA LYS A 550 -6.56 -7.05 12.39
C LYS A 550 -7.54 -8.14 12.82
N ILE A 551 -8.83 -7.84 12.83
CA ILE A 551 -9.87 -8.82 13.16
C ILE A 551 -9.90 -9.91 12.09
N VAL A 552 -9.79 -11.16 12.53
CA VAL A 552 -9.91 -12.36 11.69
C VAL A 552 -11.23 -13.05 12.04
N SER A 553 -12.19 -13.04 11.10
CA SER A 553 -13.54 -13.60 11.31
C SER A 553 -13.67 -14.98 10.72
#